data_AF-A0A094WHC5-F1
#
_entry.id   AF-A0A094WHC5-F1
#
_cell.length_a   1.000
_cell.length_b   1.000
_cell.length_c   1.000
_cell.angle_alpha   90.00
_cell.angle_beta   90.00
_cell.angle_gamma   90.00
#
_symmetry.space_group_name_H-M   'P 1'
#
loop_
_entity.id
_entity.type
_entity.pdbx_description
1 polymer ?
#
loop_
_entity_poly.entity_id
_entity_poly.type
_entity_poly.pdbx_seq_one_letter_code
_entity_poly.pdbx_strand_id
1 'polypeptide(L)'
;MYQSTERIQELLNACEQILNHMEVNESQNMLLEKIKQQLKRSNQQFQYEGNDTGAYKQLQHSVHELSYGLEKLQESVFQDYQSYTNNSIDDFEALSYKEQMNYANIYHAKIDYYSTTKLLQNLEKVNSELMQLL
;
A
#
# COMPACT_ATOMS: atom_id res chain seq x y z
N MET A 1 -1.31 -18.73 -16.93
CA MET A 1 -0.98 -17.48 -17.65
C MET A 1 -2.11 -16.45 -17.53
N TYR A 2 -3.30 -16.66 -18.13
CA TYR A 2 -4.45 -15.73 -17.97
C TYR A 2 -4.87 -15.48 -16.52
N GLN A 3 -4.87 -16.51 -15.67
CA GLN A 3 -5.25 -16.36 -14.27
C GLN A 3 -4.27 -15.50 -13.45
N SER A 4 -2.96 -15.57 -13.73
CA SER A 4 -1.95 -14.80 -13.01
C SER A 4 -1.98 -13.32 -13.42
N THR A 5 -2.24 -13.01 -14.70
CA THR A 5 -2.35 -11.62 -15.16
C THR A 5 -3.61 -10.95 -14.63
N GLU A 6 -4.75 -11.64 -14.62
CA GLU A 6 -5.97 -11.17 -13.94
C GLU A 6 -5.73 -10.94 -12.46
N ARG A 7 -5.03 -11.89 -11.79
CA ARG A 7 -4.72 -11.77 -10.37
C ARG A 7 -3.83 -10.57 -10.05
N ILE A 8 -2.80 -10.33 -10.86
CA ILE A 8 -1.95 -9.14 -10.74
C ILE A 8 -2.81 -7.88 -10.87
N GLN A 9 -3.70 -7.84 -11.85
CA GLN A 9 -4.58 -6.70 -12.09
C GLN A 9 -5.50 -6.40 -10.90
N GLU A 10 -6.12 -7.43 -10.32
CA GLU A 10 -6.94 -7.31 -9.10
C GLU A 10 -6.15 -6.71 -7.94
N LEU A 11 -4.93 -7.21 -7.71
CA LEU A 11 -4.08 -6.77 -6.61
C LEU A 11 -3.64 -5.31 -6.78
N LEU A 12 -3.25 -4.90 -8.00
CA LEU A 12 -2.90 -3.51 -8.30
C LEU A 12 -4.08 -2.56 -8.13
N ASN A 13 -5.28 -2.97 -8.58
CA ASN A 13 -6.51 -2.20 -8.38
C ASN A 13 -6.87 -2.07 -6.90
N ALA A 14 -6.70 -3.14 -6.11
CA ALA A 14 -6.91 -3.09 -4.67
C ALA A 14 -5.90 -2.14 -3.99
N CYS A 15 -4.64 -2.12 -4.43
CA CYS A 15 -3.66 -1.15 -3.94
C CYS A 15 -4.06 0.30 -4.26
N GLU A 16 -4.56 0.56 -5.47
CA GLU A 16 -5.01 1.89 -5.88
C GLU A 16 -6.20 2.36 -5.01
N GLN A 17 -7.16 1.48 -4.74
CA GLN A 17 -8.28 1.78 -3.85
C GLN A 17 -7.80 2.12 -2.44
N ILE A 18 -6.92 1.31 -1.85
CA ILE A 18 -6.38 1.57 -0.50
C ILE A 18 -5.70 2.94 -0.47
N LEU A 19 -4.78 3.21 -1.40
CA LEU A 19 -4.05 4.49 -1.44
C LEU A 19 -4.97 5.70 -1.55
N ASN A 20 -6.06 5.59 -2.33
CA ASN A 20 -7.03 6.68 -2.50
C ASN A 20 -7.85 6.97 -1.24
N HIS A 21 -7.87 6.06 -0.27
CA HIS A 21 -8.57 6.20 1.00
C HIS A 21 -7.64 6.51 2.19
N MET A 22 -6.33 6.58 1.97
CA MET A 22 -5.38 6.96 3.02
C MET A 22 -5.44 8.46 3.28
N GLU A 23 -5.41 8.84 4.57
CA GLU A 23 -5.54 10.22 5.05
C GLU A 23 -4.31 10.60 5.89
N VAL A 24 -3.16 10.60 5.21
CA VAL A 24 -1.86 10.90 5.85
C VAL A 24 -1.69 12.38 6.14
N ASN A 25 -0.75 12.71 7.04
CA ASN A 25 -0.41 14.08 7.37
C ASN A 25 0.29 14.82 6.20
N GLU A 26 0.30 16.16 6.24
CA GLU A 26 0.89 16.99 5.17
C GLU A 26 2.36 16.64 4.86
N SER A 27 3.13 16.25 5.89
CA SER A 27 4.53 15.84 5.77
C SER A 27 4.72 14.60 4.90
N GLN A 28 3.73 13.71 4.86
CA GLN A 28 3.75 12.45 4.10
C GLN A 28 3.03 12.56 2.76
N ASN A 29 2.16 13.55 2.60
CA ASN A 29 1.28 13.67 1.43
C ASN A 29 2.05 13.67 0.10
N MET A 30 3.21 14.33 0.04
CA MET A 30 4.06 14.31 -1.15
C MET A 30 4.55 12.90 -1.52
N LEU A 31 4.91 12.09 -0.53
CA LEU A 31 5.34 10.70 -0.74
C LEU A 31 4.15 9.84 -1.17
N LEU A 32 3.00 9.98 -0.51
CA LEU A 32 1.77 9.28 -0.87
C LEU A 32 1.37 9.56 -2.32
N GLU A 33 1.34 10.83 -2.73
CA GLU A 33 0.98 11.21 -4.10
C GLU A 33 1.98 10.68 -5.13
N LYS A 34 3.28 10.64 -4.80
CA LYS A 34 4.28 10.01 -5.66
C LYS A 34 3.99 8.52 -5.85
N ILE A 35 3.70 7.79 -4.76
CA ILE A 35 3.37 6.36 -4.80
C ILE A 35 2.09 6.12 -5.62
N LYS A 36 1.03 6.92 -5.41
CA LYS A 36 -0.22 6.86 -6.20
C LYS A 36 0.05 7.02 -7.69
N GLN A 37 0.83 8.04 -8.07
CA GLN A 37 1.15 8.29 -9.48
C GLN A 37 1.96 7.15 -10.09
N GLN A 38 2.94 6.61 -9.36
CA GLN A 38 3.74 5.49 -9.82
C GLN A 38 2.92 4.21 -9.99
N LEU A 39 2.07 3.88 -9.01
CA LEU A 39 1.18 2.73 -9.07
C LEU A 39 0.23 2.86 -10.25
N LYS A 40 -0.41 4.00 -10.41
CA LYS A 40 -1.36 4.26 -11.50
C LYS A 40 -0.71 4.06 -12.87
N ARG A 41 0.50 4.62 -13.08
CA ARG A 41 1.24 4.44 -14.34
C ARG A 41 1.58 2.97 -14.60
N SER A 42 2.10 2.28 -13.58
CA SER A 42 2.48 0.86 -13.69
C SER A 42 1.26 -0.03 -13.98
N ASN A 43 0.13 0.26 -13.31
CA ASN A 43 -1.13 -0.44 -13.47
C ASN A 43 -1.70 -0.24 -14.89
N GLN A 44 -1.76 1.01 -15.36
CA GLN A 44 -2.20 1.33 -16.72
C GLN A 44 -1.32 0.64 -17.76
N GLN A 45 0.00 0.70 -17.60
CA GLN A 45 0.91 0.05 -18.55
C GLN A 45 0.69 -1.46 -18.60
N PHE A 46 0.57 -2.11 -17.44
CA PHE A 46 0.30 -3.54 -17.37
C PHE A 46 -1.05 -3.92 -18.00
N GLN A 47 -2.09 -3.10 -17.88
CA GLN A 47 -3.37 -3.31 -18.56
C GLN A 47 -3.24 -3.34 -20.09
N TYR A 48 -2.41 -2.47 -20.66
CA TYR A 48 -2.22 -2.39 -22.12
C TYR A 48 -1.27 -3.46 -22.66
N GLU A 49 -0.23 -3.83 -21.88
CA GLU A 49 0.90 -4.63 -22.34
C GLU A 49 0.99 -6.02 -21.65
N GLY A 50 0.02 -6.39 -20.81
CA GLY A 50 0.06 -7.53 -19.87
C GLY A 50 0.18 -8.94 -20.45
N ASN A 51 0.53 -9.09 -21.73
CA ASN A 51 0.88 -10.35 -22.38
C ASN A 51 2.31 -10.36 -22.95
N ASP A 52 3.07 -9.26 -22.80
CA ASP A 52 4.47 -9.16 -23.19
C ASP A 52 5.38 -9.43 -21.98
N THR A 53 6.35 -10.33 -22.14
CA THR A 53 7.39 -10.60 -21.15
C THR A 53 8.19 -9.34 -20.79
N GLY A 54 8.33 -8.38 -21.72
CA GLY A 54 8.90 -7.07 -21.45
C GLY A 54 8.12 -6.28 -20.38
N ALA A 55 6.79 -6.31 -20.46
CA ALA A 55 5.91 -5.63 -19.50
C ALA A 55 6.01 -6.26 -18.10
N TYR A 56 6.18 -7.58 -18.00
CA TYR A 56 6.34 -8.26 -16.71
C TYR A 56 7.62 -7.84 -15.98
N LYS A 57 8.74 -7.72 -16.70
CA LYS A 57 10.01 -7.26 -16.11
C LYS A 57 9.93 -5.80 -15.66
N GLN A 58 9.27 -4.96 -16.43
CA GLN A 58 9.08 -3.55 -16.07
C GLN A 58 8.18 -3.43 -14.84
N LEU A 59 7.06 -4.16 -14.80
CA LEU A 59 6.20 -4.18 -13.61
C LEU A 59 6.93 -4.71 -12.38
N GLN A 60 7.78 -5.75 -12.52
CA GLN A 60 8.59 -6.25 -11.42
C GLN A 60 9.51 -5.15 -10.84
N HIS A 61 10.17 -4.38 -11.71
CA HIS A 61 10.98 -3.24 -11.27
C HIS A 61 10.14 -2.18 -10.58
N SER A 62 8.99 -1.81 -11.15
CA SER A 62 8.08 -0.83 -10.54
C SER A 62 7.53 -1.30 -9.19
N VAL A 63 7.22 -2.58 -9.04
CA VAL A 63 6.77 -3.17 -7.77
C VAL A 63 7.85 -3.04 -6.69
N HIS A 64 9.12 -3.27 -7.04
CA HIS A 64 10.22 -3.09 -6.10
C HIS A 64 10.36 -1.64 -5.63
N GLU A 65 10.31 -0.68 -6.56
CA GLU A 65 10.35 0.75 -6.21
C GLU A 65 9.13 1.20 -5.39
N LEU A 66 7.94 0.70 -5.73
CA LEU A 66 6.71 0.96 -4.97
C LEU A 66 6.80 0.41 -3.55
N SER A 67 7.30 -0.80 -3.36
CA SER A 67 7.51 -1.39 -2.04
C SER A 67 8.46 -0.53 -1.21
N TYR A 68 9.59 -0.09 -1.77
CA TYR A 68 10.52 0.80 -1.07
C TYR A 68 9.89 2.15 -0.68
N GLY A 69 9.07 2.73 -1.56
CA GLY A 69 8.30 3.94 -1.24
C GLY A 69 7.31 3.71 -0.11
N LEU A 70 6.61 2.58 -0.13
CA LEU A 70 5.62 2.19 0.88
C LEU A 70 6.24 1.84 2.22
N GLU A 71 7.43 1.24 2.26
CA GLU A 71 8.18 0.99 3.49
C GLU A 71 8.51 2.31 4.20
N LYS A 72 9.00 3.32 3.46
CA LYS A 72 9.23 4.66 4.02
C LYS A 72 7.96 5.32 4.51
N LEU A 73 6.86 5.18 3.75
CA LEU A 73 5.57 5.71 4.17
C LEU A 73 5.09 5.00 5.44
N GLN A 74 5.21 3.66 5.50
CA GLN A 74 4.85 2.83 6.65
C GLN A 74 5.61 3.25 7.90
N GLU A 75 6.92 3.45 7.81
CA GLU A 75 7.74 3.94 8.92
C GLU A 75 7.21 5.28 9.44
N SER A 76 6.87 6.21 8.55
CA SER A 76 6.38 7.54 8.93
C SER A 76 4.99 7.49 9.57
N VAL A 77 4.04 6.74 9.00
CA VAL A 77 2.70 6.61 9.60
C VAL A 77 2.72 5.78 10.89
N PHE A 78 3.66 4.85 11.03
CA PHE A 78 3.89 4.14 12.28
C PHE A 78 4.39 5.08 13.38
N GLN A 79 5.31 5.99 13.05
CA GLN A 79 5.77 7.02 14.00
C GLN A 79 4.61 7.91 14.45
N ASP A 80 3.69 8.28 13.55
CA ASP A 80 2.50 9.04 13.93
C ASP A 80 1.58 8.22 14.84
N TYR A 81 1.35 6.94 14.53
CA TYR A 81 0.53 6.07 15.37
C TYR A 81 1.14 5.90 16.78
N GLN A 82 2.46 5.70 16.87
CA GLN A 82 3.18 5.67 18.14
C GLN A 82 3.06 7.02 18.87
N SER A 83 3.26 8.14 18.17
CA SER A 83 3.19 9.47 18.77
C SER A 83 1.81 9.78 19.34
N TYR A 84 0.74 9.51 18.57
CA TYR A 84 -0.63 9.79 19.01
C TYR A 84 -1.11 8.88 20.15
N THR A 85 -0.52 7.70 20.28
CA THR A 85 -0.76 6.79 21.43
C THR A 85 0.19 7.05 22.60
N ASN A 86 1.05 8.08 22.54
CA ASN A 86 2.12 8.29 23.52
C ASN A 86 2.97 7.02 23.76
N ASN A 87 3.29 6.30 22.68
CA ASN A 87 4.00 5.02 22.64
C ASN A 87 3.25 3.85 23.29
N SER A 88 1.94 3.97 23.53
CA SER A 88 1.11 2.95 24.18
C SER A 88 0.09 2.37 23.19
N ILE A 89 0.57 1.85 22.06
CA ILE A 89 -0.28 1.26 21.01
C ILE A 89 -1.12 0.12 21.58
N ASP A 90 -0.53 -0.78 22.36
CA ASP A 90 -1.22 -1.95 22.91
C ASP A 90 -2.42 -1.56 23.79
N ASP A 91 -2.27 -0.49 24.60
CA ASP A 91 -3.35 0.02 25.45
C ASP A 91 -4.49 0.59 24.61
N PHE A 92 -4.17 1.30 23.52
CA PHE A 92 -5.18 1.80 22.59
C PHE A 92 -5.87 0.64 21.85
N GLU A 93 -5.12 -0.37 21.41
CA GLU A 93 -5.68 -1.51 20.68
C GLU A 93 -6.54 -2.43 21.57
N ALA A 94 -6.30 -2.43 22.88
CA ALA A 94 -7.12 -3.15 23.85
C ALA A 94 -8.51 -2.52 24.07
N LEU A 95 -8.70 -1.24 23.71
CA LEU A 95 -10.01 -0.57 23.78
C LEU A 95 -11.01 -1.23 22.82
N SER A 96 -12.29 -1.19 23.14
CA SER A 96 -13.32 -1.61 22.19
C SER A 96 -13.34 -0.72 20.95
N TYR A 97 -13.87 -1.24 19.83
CA TYR A 97 -14.01 -0.48 18.59
C TYR A 97 -14.69 0.88 18.81
N LYS A 98 -15.78 0.91 19.58
CA LYS A 98 -16.53 2.14 19.88
C LYS A 98 -15.70 3.14 20.67
N GLU A 99 -14.85 2.67 21.58
CA GLU A 99 -13.95 3.53 22.34
C GLU A 99 -12.82 4.07 21.48
N GLN A 100 -12.22 3.24 20.61
CA GLN A 100 -11.19 3.67 19.66
C GLN A 100 -11.71 4.80 18.75
N MET A 101 -12.95 4.71 18.27
CA MET A 101 -13.57 5.76 17.44
C MET A 101 -13.70 7.13 18.14
N ASN A 102 -13.66 7.19 19.48
CA ASN A 102 -13.65 8.47 20.20
C ASN A 102 -12.30 9.22 20.07
N TYR A 103 -11.24 8.53 19.63
CA TYR A 103 -9.92 9.08 19.41
C TYR A 103 -9.61 9.14 17.91
N ALA A 104 -10.34 10.00 17.18
CA ALA A 104 -10.31 10.04 15.72
C ALA A 104 -8.88 10.04 15.15
N ASN A 105 -7.98 10.91 15.60
CA ASN A 105 -6.61 11.00 15.09
C ASN A 105 -5.80 9.71 15.29
N ILE A 106 -5.94 9.06 16.45
CA ILE A 106 -5.28 7.79 16.74
C ILE A 106 -5.85 6.69 15.83
N TYR A 107 -7.17 6.67 15.68
CA TYR A 107 -7.86 5.72 14.82
C TYR A 107 -7.48 5.88 13.35
N HIS A 108 -7.37 7.10 12.83
CA HIS A 108 -6.89 7.36 11.47
C HIS A 108 -5.44 6.90 11.27
N ALA A 109 -4.52 7.26 12.19
CA ALA A 109 -3.13 6.81 12.11
C ALA A 109 -2.99 5.28 12.15
N LYS A 110 -3.82 4.61 12.98
CA LYS A 110 -3.96 3.15 12.99
C LYS A 110 -4.34 2.62 11.60
N ILE A 111 -5.41 3.17 11.01
CA ILE A 111 -5.89 2.74 9.69
C ILE A 111 -4.83 2.97 8.61
N ASP A 112 -4.12 4.09 8.61
CA ASP A 112 -3.05 4.36 7.65
C ASP A 112 -1.88 3.36 7.80
N TYR A 113 -1.46 3.05 9.03
CA TYR A 113 -0.43 2.05 9.29
C TYR A 113 -0.84 0.65 8.80
N TYR A 114 -2.05 0.19 9.13
CA TYR A 114 -2.52 -1.11 8.63
C TYR A 114 -2.75 -1.11 7.11
N SER A 115 -3.10 0.03 6.53
CA SER A 115 -3.22 0.20 5.07
C SER A 115 -1.88 0.02 4.37
N THR A 116 -0.80 0.64 4.86
CA THR A 116 0.55 0.41 4.30
C THR A 116 1.00 -1.04 4.41
N THR A 117 0.71 -1.70 5.54
CA THR A 117 0.98 -3.14 5.73
C THR A 117 0.25 -3.97 4.66
N LYS A 118 -1.02 -3.66 4.41
CA LYS A 118 -1.81 -4.37 3.41
C LYS A 118 -1.31 -4.12 1.98
N LEU A 119 -0.88 -2.90 1.68
CA LEU A 119 -0.29 -2.54 0.39
C LEU A 119 0.97 -3.35 0.11
N LEU A 120 1.89 -3.44 1.09
CA LEU A 120 3.11 -4.24 0.96
C LEU A 120 2.81 -5.73 0.72
N GLN A 121 1.87 -6.31 1.47
CA GLN A 121 1.43 -7.70 1.26
C GLN A 121 0.83 -7.93 -0.14
N ASN A 122 0.10 -6.96 -0.68
CA ASN A 122 -0.46 -7.07 -2.02
C ASN A 122 0.65 -6.99 -3.08
N LEU A 123 1.64 -6.11 -2.92
CA LEU A 123 2.79 -6.01 -3.82
C LEU A 123 3.68 -7.26 -3.79
N GLU A 124 3.87 -7.87 -2.62
CA GLU A 124 4.56 -9.17 -2.50
C GLU A 124 3.85 -10.27 -3.29
N LYS A 125 2.50 -10.28 -3.24
CA LYS A 125 1.70 -11.20 -4.04
C LYS A 125 1.80 -10.90 -5.54
N VAL A 126 1.79 -9.63 -5.94
CA VAL A 126 2.04 -9.25 -7.35
C VAL A 126 3.38 -9.78 -7.81
N ASN A 127 4.45 -9.60 -7.02
CA ASN A 127 5.77 -10.14 -7.37
C ASN A 127 5.77 -11.67 -7.47
N SER A 128 5.06 -12.36 -6.57
CA SER A 128 4.93 -13.82 -6.59
C SER A 128 4.20 -14.33 -7.84
N GLU A 129 3.17 -13.62 -8.30
CA GLU A 129 2.47 -13.93 -9.56
C GLU A 129 3.35 -13.61 -10.78
N LEU A 130 4.09 -12.51 -10.76
CA LEU A 130 5.04 -12.15 -11.83
C LEU A 130 6.13 -13.20 -12.02
N MET A 131 6.66 -13.76 -10.93
CA MET A 131 7.66 -14.82 -10.98
C MET A 131 7.15 -16.12 -11.62
N GLN A 132 5.84 -16.33 -11.70
CA GLN A 132 5.26 -17.48 -12.42
C GLN A 132 5.12 -17.22 -13.92
N LEU A 133 5.26 -15.97 -14.36
CA LEU A 133 5.09 -15.52 -15.75
C LEU A 133 6.42 -15.20 -16.46
N LEU A 134 7.51 -15.09 -15.70
CA LEU A 134 8.89 -14.83 -16.17
C LEU A 134 9.67 -16.12 -16.39
#